data_AF-A0A4V3GG79-F1
#
_entry.id   AF-A0A4V3GG79-F1
#
_cell.length_a   1.000
_cell.length_b   1.000
_cell.length_c   1.000
_cell.angle_alpha   90.00
_cell.angle_beta   90.00
_cell.angle_gamma   90.00
#
_symmetry.space_group_name_H-M   'P 1'
#
loop_
_entity.id
_entity.type
_entity.pdbx_description
1 polymer ?
#
loop_
_entity_poly.entity_id
_entity_poly.type
_entity_poly.pdbx_seq_one_letter_code
_entity_poly.pdbx_strand_id
1 'polypeptide(L)'
;MPPVVATILRVYTDDARVLGLIGTTFRAAGLPSIRVTVPAALAERAVAAWEEDGASEPDDAWVPPRSDDPAARLQQRRAGALALIGLSITESGKLDADGNTVVDLSPELVGVAMDAASDHLRR
;
A
#
# COMPACT_ATOMS: atom_id res chain seq x y z
N MET A 1 -1.61 -27.60 -24.47
CA MET A 1 -0.61 -26.78 -23.75
C MET A 1 0.69 -27.56 -23.63
N PRO A 2 1.87 -27.02 -23.98
CA PRO A 2 3.12 -27.77 -23.89
C PRO A 2 3.51 -28.00 -22.41
N PRO A 3 4.12 -29.16 -22.08
CA PRO A 3 4.36 -29.62 -20.70
C PRO A 3 5.32 -28.72 -19.90
N VAL A 4 6.18 -27.96 -20.58
CA VAL A 4 7.16 -27.05 -19.96
C VAL A 4 6.47 -25.83 -19.33
N VAL A 5 5.47 -25.25 -20.00
CA VAL A 5 4.72 -24.08 -19.49
C VAL A 5 3.93 -24.44 -18.23
N ALA A 6 3.32 -25.63 -18.20
CA ALA A 6 2.60 -26.13 -17.02
C ALA A 6 3.52 -26.33 -15.80
N THR A 7 4.76 -26.78 -16.03
CA THR A 7 5.74 -26.99 -14.95
C THR A 7 6.23 -25.67 -14.36
N ILE A 8 6.51 -24.67 -15.23
CA ILE A 8 6.93 -23.33 -14.81
C ILE A 8 5.84 -22.62 -14.00
N LEU A 9 4.58 -22.66 -14.47
CA LEU A 9 3.45 -22.07 -13.76
C LEU A 9 3.20 -22.73 -12.39
N ARG A 10 3.45 -24.05 -12.26
CA ARG A 10 3.35 -24.75 -10.98
C ARG A 10 4.41 -24.28 -9.99
N VAL A 11 5.68 -24.15 -10.43
CA VAL A 11 6.77 -23.63 -9.58
C VAL A 11 6.45 -22.21 -9.11
N TYR A 12 5.99 -21.33 -9.99
CA TYR A 12 5.61 -19.96 -9.60
C TYR A 12 4.44 -19.90 -8.63
N THR A 13 3.52 -20.87 -8.69
CA THR A 13 2.38 -20.96 -7.77
C THR A 13 2.86 -21.41 -6.38
N ASP A 14 3.76 -22.38 -6.31
CA ASP A 14 4.35 -22.83 -5.04
C ASP A 14 5.21 -21.74 -4.40
N ASP A 15 6.01 -21.03 -5.19
CA ASP A 15 6.83 -19.90 -4.71
C ASP A 15 5.97 -18.77 -4.15
N ALA A 16 4.90 -18.39 -4.86
CA ALA A 16 3.95 -17.38 -4.40
C ALA A 16 3.27 -17.78 -3.08
N ARG A 17 2.99 -19.07 -2.90
CA ARG A 17 2.43 -19.60 -1.65
C ARG A 17 3.43 -19.49 -0.51
N VAL A 18 4.69 -19.88 -0.72
CA VAL A 18 5.75 -19.76 0.27
C VAL A 18 5.94 -18.30 0.68
N LEU A 19 5.99 -17.39 -0.29
CA LEU A 19 6.06 -15.96 -0.02
C LEU A 19 4.87 -15.46 0.81
N GLY A 20 3.65 -15.92 0.50
CA GLY A 20 2.46 -15.62 1.28
C GLY A 20 2.56 -16.08 2.74
N LEU A 21 3.08 -17.29 2.98
CA LEU A 21 3.30 -17.82 4.33
C LEU A 21 4.39 -17.05 5.08
N ILE A 22 5.45 -16.61 4.41
CA ILE A 22 6.43 -15.72 5.03
C ILE A 22 5.74 -14.40 5.44
N GLY A 23 4.93 -13.82 4.55
CA GLY A 23 4.19 -12.59 4.82
C GLY A 23 3.25 -12.68 6.03
N THR A 24 2.60 -13.83 6.28
CA THR A 24 1.76 -14.00 7.47
C THR A 24 2.58 -13.98 8.76
N THR A 25 3.80 -14.52 8.75
CA THR A 25 4.69 -14.45 9.92
C THR A 25 5.11 -13.01 10.24
N PHE A 26 5.41 -12.21 9.21
CA PHE A 26 5.75 -10.79 9.38
C PHE A 26 4.59 -9.95 9.90
N ARG A 27 3.37 -10.18 9.39
CA ARG A 27 2.17 -9.49 9.88
C ARG A 27 1.90 -9.80 11.35
N ALA A 28 2.11 -11.05 11.77
CA ALA A 28 1.92 -11.46 13.16
C ALA A 28 3.01 -10.90 14.10
N ALA A 29 4.22 -10.68 13.60
CA ALA A 29 5.35 -10.21 14.40
C ALA A 29 5.26 -8.72 14.80
N GLY A 30 4.40 -7.92 14.17
CA GLY A 30 4.27 -6.50 14.48
C GLY A 30 5.57 -5.73 14.22
N LEU A 31 6.01 -5.71 12.96
CA LEU A 31 7.29 -5.10 12.58
C LEU A 31 7.38 -3.62 12.99
N PRO A 32 8.58 -3.14 13.38
CA PRO A 32 8.78 -1.74 13.71
C PRO A 32 8.53 -0.85 12.48
N SER A 33 8.09 0.39 12.73
CA SER A 33 7.99 1.41 11.70
C SER A 33 9.38 1.82 11.19
N ILE A 34 9.41 2.29 9.94
CA ILE A 34 10.60 2.76 9.25
C ILE A 34 10.46 4.26 9.07
N ARG A 35 11.49 5.01 9.47
CA ARG A 35 11.56 6.45 9.22
C ARG A 35 11.81 6.73 7.75
N VAL A 36 10.93 7.50 7.13
CA VAL A 36 11.04 7.91 5.73
C VAL A 36 10.85 9.42 5.58
N THR A 37 11.37 9.96 4.48
CA THR A 37 11.16 11.36 4.08
C THR A 37 10.31 11.40 2.81
N VAL A 38 9.23 12.17 2.84
CA VAL A 38 8.27 12.36 1.75
C VAL A 38 8.30 13.83 1.31
N PRO A 39 8.54 14.12 0.02
CA PRO A 39 8.51 15.49 -0.49
C PRO A 39 7.20 16.20 -0.16
N ALA A 40 7.27 17.49 0.20
CA ALA A 40 6.13 18.30 0.67
C ALA A 40 4.87 18.14 -0.19
N ALA A 41 4.99 18.34 -1.50
CA ALA A 41 3.86 18.25 -2.44
C ALA A 41 3.23 16.84 -2.51
N LEU A 42 4.01 15.79 -2.24
CA LEU A 42 3.48 14.41 -2.19
C LEU A 42 2.83 14.12 -0.83
N ALA A 43 3.40 14.65 0.25
CA ALA A 43 2.83 14.56 1.59
C ALA A 43 1.45 15.24 1.65
N GLU A 44 1.34 16.46 1.10
CA GLU A 44 0.07 17.20 0.99
C GLU A 44 -1.00 16.39 0.25
N ARG A 45 -0.63 15.75 -0.87
CA ARG A 45 -1.57 14.90 -1.63
C ARG A 45 -1.99 13.64 -0.89
N ALA A 46 -1.09 13.05 -0.10
CA ALA A 46 -1.44 11.90 0.72
C ALA A 46 -2.42 12.31 1.83
N VAL A 47 -2.18 13.45 2.49
CA VAL A 47 -3.08 14.03 3.49
C VAL A 47 -4.45 14.33 2.89
N ALA A 48 -4.51 14.98 1.72
CA ALA A 48 -5.76 15.24 1.03
C ALA A 48 -6.55 13.95 0.73
N ALA A 49 -5.87 12.87 0.32
CA ALA A 49 -6.52 11.59 0.08
C ALA A 49 -7.14 10.97 1.35
N TRP A 50 -6.54 11.20 2.53
CA TRP A 50 -7.12 10.80 3.81
C TRP A 50 -8.34 11.66 4.17
N GLU A 51 -8.24 12.98 4.00
CA GLU A 51 -9.31 13.91 4.31
C GLU A 51 -10.54 13.68 3.42
N GLU A 52 -10.34 13.36 2.14
CA GLU A 52 -11.41 12.99 1.20
C GLU A 52 -12.11 11.67 1.60
N ASP A 53 -11.38 10.68 2.10
CA ASP A 53 -11.93 9.41 2.58
C ASP A 53 -12.80 9.62 3.83
N GLY A 54 -12.35 10.49 4.75
CA GLY A 54 -13.08 10.83 5.98
C GLY A 54 -14.25 11.82 5.80
N ALA A 55 -14.30 12.58 4.71
CA ALA A 55 -15.38 13.53 4.41
C ALA A 55 -16.66 12.84 3.88
N SER A 56 -16.57 11.57 3.50
CA SER A 56 -17.74 10.76 3.17
C SER A 56 -18.36 10.26 4.48
N GLU A 57 -19.57 10.73 4.83
CA GLU A 57 -20.32 10.13 5.93
C GLU A 57 -20.47 8.63 5.64
N PRO A 58 -20.00 7.74 6.52
CA PRO A 58 -20.28 6.32 6.37
C PRO A 58 -21.78 6.16 6.55
N ASP A 59 -22.51 6.03 5.44
CA ASP A 59 -23.83 5.44 5.50
C ASP A 59 -23.63 4.07 6.18
N ASP A 60 -24.40 3.74 7.22
CA ASP A 60 -24.24 2.49 7.98
C ASP A 60 -24.40 1.24 7.08
N ALA A 61 -24.84 1.43 5.82
CA ALA A 61 -24.95 0.45 4.75
C ALA A 61 -23.81 0.47 3.71
N TRP A 62 -22.81 1.36 3.82
CA TRP A 62 -21.70 1.47 2.86
C TRP A 62 -20.71 0.32 3.06
N VAL A 63 -20.97 -0.78 2.37
CA VAL A 63 -19.97 -1.80 2.11
C VAL A 63 -19.25 -1.40 0.84
N PRO A 64 -17.94 -1.07 0.87
CA PRO A 64 -17.22 -0.78 -0.35
C PRO A 64 -17.36 -1.99 -1.28
N PRO A 65 -17.77 -1.79 -2.55
CA PRO A 65 -18.03 -2.89 -3.45
C PRO A 65 -16.76 -3.72 -3.59
N ARG A 66 -16.81 -4.97 -3.12
CA ARG A 66 -15.72 -5.91 -3.33
C ARG A 66 -15.72 -6.26 -4.81
N SER A 67 -14.81 -5.65 -5.57
CA SER A 67 -14.68 -5.98 -6.98
C SER A 67 -14.10 -7.38 -7.14
N ASP A 68 -14.75 -8.20 -7.96
CA ASP A 68 -14.20 -9.48 -8.40
C ASP A 68 -13.06 -9.30 -9.41
N ASP A 69 -12.94 -8.11 -10.01
CA ASP A 69 -11.81 -7.75 -10.86
C ASP A 69 -10.52 -7.53 -10.04
N PRO A 70 -9.45 -8.31 -10.29
CA PRO A 70 -8.15 -8.13 -9.65
C PRO A 70 -7.57 -6.72 -9.80
N ALA A 71 -7.77 -6.06 -10.95
CA ALA A 71 -7.21 -4.74 -11.19
C ALA A 71 -7.90 -3.67 -10.33
N ALA A 72 -9.22 -3.72 -10.22
CA ALA A 72 -9.98 -2.88 -9.31
C ALA A 72 -9.58 -3.09 -7.84
N ARG A 73 -9.37 -4.34 -7.39
CA ARG A 73 -8.88 -4.60 -6.02
C ARG A 73 -7.50 -4.02 -5.75
N LEU A 74 -6.60 -4.10 -6.73
CA LEU A 74 -5.27 -3.50 -6.62
C LEU A 74 -5.38 -1.97 -6.49
N GLN A 75 -6.23 -1.34 -7.30
CA GLN A 75 -6.44 0.11 -7.24
C GLN A 75 -7.02 0.55 -5.89
N GLN A 76 -8.00 -0.19 -5.37
CA GLN A 76 -8.58 0.07 -4.06
C GLN A 76 -7.54 -0.05 -2.93
N ARG A 77 -6.71 -1.10 -2.95
CA ARG A 77 -5.62 -1.27 -1.98
C ARG A 77 -4.63 -0.11 -2.03
N ARG A 78 -4.31 0.39 -3.23
CA ARG A 78 -3.40 1.54 -3.41
C ARG A 78 -4.00 2.84 -2.90
N ALA A 79 -5.27 3.10 -3.18
CA ALA A 79 -5.97 4.28 -2.67
C ALA A 79 -6.01 4.27 -1.13
N GLY A 80 -6.38 3.13 -0.53
CA GLY A 80 -6.37 2.99 0.93
C GLY A 80 -4.98 3.14 1.53
N ALA A 81 -3.93 2.60 0.89
CA ALA A 81 -2.56 2.79 1.36
C ALA A 81 -2.13 4.26 1.30
N LEU A 82 -2.50 4.99 0.25
CA LEU A 82 -2.22 6.43 0.15
C LEU A 82 -2.91 7.22 1.27
N ALA A 83 -4.18 6.94 1.54
CA ALA A 83 -4.92 7.55 2.64
C ALA A 83 -4.30 7.24 4.01
N LEU A 84 -3.89 5.99 4.27
CA LEU A 84 -3.22 5.63 5.53
C LEU A 84 -1.84 6.28 5.70
N ILE A 85 -1.11 6.51 4.60
CA ILE A 85 0.11 7.31 4.62
C ILE A 85 -0.24 8.76 4.98
N GLY A 86 -1.30 9.33 4.39
CA GLY A 86 -1.84 10.65 4.73
C GLY A 86 -2.16 10.79 6.21
N LEU A 87 -2.90 9.83 6.79
CA LEU A 87 -3.19 9.78 8.22
C LEU A 87 -1.92 9.78 9.06
N SER A 88 -0.95 8.91 8.73
CA SER A 88 0.32 8.80 9.47
C SER A 88 1.09 10.13 9.45
N ILE A 89 1.07 10.84 8.33
CA ILE A 89 1.64 12.18 8.17
C ILE A 89 0.90 13.19 9.05
N THR A 90 -0.43 13.19 9.04
CA THR A 90 -1.24 14.08 9.87
C THR A 90 -0.99 13.86 11.36
N GLU A 91 -0.86 12.61 11.80
CA GLU A 91 -0.70 12.28 13.22
C GLU A 91 0.73 12.49 13.75
N SER A 92 1.75 12.23 12.92
CA SER A 92 3.13 12.12 13.40
C SER A 92 4.20 12.73 12.50
N GLY A 93 3.80 13.24 11.33
CA GLY A 93 4.70 13.86 10.38
C GLY A 93 5.36 15.13 10.93
N LYS A 94 6.66 15.28 10.65
CA LYS A 94 7.44 16.45 11.03
C LYS A 94 8.15 17.01 9.81
N LEU A 95 8.20 18.33 9.69
CA LEU A 95 8.97 18.94 8.63
C LEU A 95 10.47 18.88 8.92
N ASP A 96 11.26 18.54 7.91
CA ASP A 96 12.71 18.73 7.94
C ASP A 96 13.11 20.16 7.54
N ALA A 97 14.42 20.41 7.46
CA ALA A 97 14.97 21.73 7.12
C ALA A 97 14.61 22.19 5.69
N ASP A 98 14.30 21.26 4.79
CA ASP A 98 13.96 21.52 3.39
C ASP A 98 12.43 21.59 3.18
N GLY A 99 11.65 21.44 4.24
CA GLY A 99 10.19 21.46 4.20
C GLY A 99 9.57 20.13 3.78
N ASN A 100 10.33 19.04 3.71
CA ASN A 100 9.79 17.70 3.44
C ASN A 100 9.26 17.07 4.73
N THR A 101 8.33 16.14 4.60
CA THR A 101 7.74 15.44 5.74
C THR A 101 8.55 14.20 6.09
N VAL A 102 9.10 14.17 7.30
CA VAL A 102 9.67 13.00 7.94
C VAL A 102 8.60 12.31 8.78
N VAL A 103 8.34 11.04 8.52
CA VAL A 103 7.28 10.25 9.18
C VAL A 103 7.75 8.80 9.36
N ASP A 104 7.32 8.16 10.45
CA ASP A 104 7.58 6.74 10.68
C ASP A 104 6.41 5.92 10.11
N LEU A 105 6.64 5.11 9.07
CA LEU A 105 5.61 4.33 8.38
C LEU A 105 5.77 2.82 8.61
N SER A 106 4.67 2.08 8.57
CA SER A 106 4.76 0.62 8.59
C SER A 106 5.45 0.10 7.31
N PRO A 107 6.22 -1.00 7.41
CA PRO A 107 6.85 -1.61 6.23
C PRO A 107 5.83 -2.02 5.14
N GLU A 108 4.60 -2.34 5.54
CA GLU A 108 3.51 -2.69 4.60
C GLU A 108 3.14 -1.50 3.71
N LEU A 109 2.95 -0.31 4.28
CA LEU A 109 2.61 0.89 3.50
C LEU A 109 3.76 1.31 2.58
N VAL A 110 5.01 1.23 3.08
CA VAL A 110 6.21 1.49 2.28
C VAL A 110 6.29 0.52 1.10
N GLY A 111 6.06 -0.78 1.34
CA GLY A 111 6.04 -1.81 0.30
C GLY A 111 5.00 -1.54 -0.79
N VAL A 112 3.76 -1.21 -0.42
CA VAL A 112 2.70 -0.89 -1.39
C VAL A 112 3.06 0.33 -2.25
N ALA A 113 3.69 1.36 -1.67
CA ALA A 113 4.15 2.54 -2.42
C ALA A 113 5.27 2.19 -3.41
N MET A 114 6.23 1.35 -3.00
CA MET A 114 7.31 0.87 -3.89
C MET A 114 6.80 -0.02 -5.03
N ASP A 115 5.83 -0.89 -4.75
CA ASP A 115 5.17 -1.71 -5.77
C ASP A 115 4.40 -0.84 -6.77
N ALA A 116 3.70 0.20 -6.29
CA ALA A 116 3.02 1.16 -7.16
C ALA A 116 3.99 1.93 -8.07
N ALA A 117 5.16 2.33 -7.55
CA ALA A 117 6.21 2.97 -8.34
C ALA A 117 6.76 2.03 -9.42
N SER A 118 7.00 0.76 -9.07
CA SER A 118 7.50 -0.25 -10.02
C SER A 118 6.54 -0.49 -11.19
N ASP A 119 5.23 -0.49 -10.93
CA ASP A 119 4.21 -0.61 -11.96
C ASP A 119 4.08 0.67 -12.82
N HIS A 120 4.28 1.84 -12.22
CA HIS A 120 4.26 3.10 -12.95
C HIS A 120 5.39 3.19 -13.98
N LEU A 121 6.59 2.72 -13.62
CA LEU A 121 7.76 2.71 -14.51
C LEU A 121 7.66 1.71 -15.68
N ARG A 122 6.71 0.76 -15.64
CA ARG A 122 6.49 -0.25 -16.68
C ARG A 122 5.40 0.15 -17.69
N ARG A 123 4.73 1.30 -17.51
CA ARG A 123 3.72 1.84 -18.42
C ARG A 123 4.31 2.92 -19.31
#